data_AF-W4K2U1-F1
#
_entry.id   AF-W4K2U1-F1
#
_cell.length_a   1.000
_cell.length_b   1.000
_cell.length_c   1.000
_cell.angle_alpha   90.00
_cell.angle_beta   90.00
_cell.angle_gamma   90.00
#
_symmetry.space_group_name_H-M   'P 1'
#
loop_
_entity.id
_entity.type
_entity.pdbx_description
1 polymer ?
#
loop_
_entity_poly.entity_id
_entity_poly.type
_entity_poly.pdbx_seq_one_letter_code
_entity_poly.pdbx_strand_id
1 'polypeptide(L)'
;MSLSSFFSSFIGIAHADAPEAKPESQQEGEEQKVEEAEAEEEEPEDIHPHLREECQESAKCKPLTQHFLHCQEKVQAGEGFPHEDCVEEIFHMMHCTDNCLAPKLFSKLR
;
A
#
# COMPACT_ATOMS: atom_id res chain seq x y z
N MET A 1 -35.88 6.05 25.38
CA MET A 1 -35.75 5.94 23.91
C MET A 1 -34.55 6.79 23.52
N SER A 2 -33.47 6.14 23.08
CA SER A 2 -32.18 6.79 22.84
C SER A 2 -32.22 7.65 21.59
N LEU A 3 -31.63 8.86 21.64
CA LEU A 3 -31.46 9.76 20.49
C LEU A 3 -30.72 9.08 19.32
N SER A 4 -29.95 8.02 19.60
CA SER A 4 -29.31 7.15 18.60
C SER A 4 -30.31 6.48 17.65
N SER A 5 -31.54 6.24 18.09
CA SER A 5 -32.55 5.54 17.27
C SER A 5 -33.22 6.44 16.22
N PHE A 6 -33.10 7.77 16.34
CA PHE A 6 -33.76 8.72 15.44
C PHE A 6 -32.87 9.07 14.22
N PHE A 7 -31.55 8.96 14.35
CA PHE A 7 -30.61 9.20 13.25
C PHE A 7 -30.43 7.99 12.31
N SER A 8 -30.71 6.77 12.77
CA SER A 8 -30.63 5.56 11.92
C SER A 8 -31.74 5.44 10.86
N SER A 9 -32.78 6.30 10.89
CA SER A 9 -33.87 6.25 9.91
C SER A 9 -33.64 7.10 8.65
N PHE A 10 -32.61 7.97 8.63
CA PHE A 10 -32.37 8.90 7.52
C PHE A 10 -31.14 8.58 6.65
N ILE A 11 -30.34 7.59 7.04
CA ILE A 11 -29.24 7.08 6.22
C ILE A 11 -29.47 5.58 6.10
N GLY A 12 -29.91 5.14 4.92
CA GLY A 12 -30.06 3.72 4.62
C GLY A 12 -28.69 3.04 4.77
N ILE A 13 -28.50 2.32 5.88
CA ILE A 13 -27.34 1.47 6.06
C ILE A 13 -27.51 0.29 5.11
N ALA A 14 -26.82 0.35 3.97
CA ALA A 14 -26.64 -0.80 3.11
C ALA A 14 -25.69 -1.78 3.82
N HIS A 15 -26.23 -2.76 4.51
CA HIS A 15 -25.47 -3.93 4.93
C HIS A 15 -25.18 -4.76 3.68
N ALA A 16 -23.90 -4.89 3.31
CA ALA A 16 -23.46 -5.95 2.42
C ALA A 16 -23.58 -7.26 3.21
N ASP A 17 -24.67 -8.01 2.99
CA ASP A 17 -24.89 -9.35 3.54
C ASP A 17 -23.75 -10.29 3.09
N ALA A 18 -22.78 -10.51 3.98
CA ALA A 18 -21.87 -11.65 3.90
C ALA A 18 -22.52 -12.79 4.70
N PRO A 19 -22.84 -13.96 4.09
CA PRO A 19 -23.43 -15.05 4.84
C PRO A 19 -22.38 -15.68 5.77
N GLU A 20 -22.52 -15.46 7.08
CA GLU A 20 -21.85 -16.28 8.09
C GLU A 20 -22.51 -17.68 8.13
N ALA A 21 -21.75 -18.72 7.79
CA ALA A 21 -22.12 -20.10 7.99
C ALA A 21 -20.99 -20.88 8.68
N LYS A 22 -21.41 -21.67 9.68
CA LYS A 22 -20.65 -22.42 10.70
C LYS A 22 -19.75 -23.54 10.14
N PRO A 23 -18.76 -24.04 10.93
CA PRO A 23 -17.80 -25.05 10.49
C PRO A 23 -18.41 -26.46 10.54
N GLU A 24 -18.22 -27.25 9.50
CA GLU A 24 -18.42 -28.71 9.51
C GLU A 24 -17.20 -29.42 8.91
N SER A 25 -16.84 -30.53 9.54
CA SER A 25 -15.62 -31.30 9.36
C SER A 25 -15.77 -32.45 8.36
N GLN A 26 -14.66 -32.76 7.66
CA GLN A 26 -14.25 -34.05 7.08
C GLN A 26 -15.01 -34.59 5.86
N GLN A 27 -14.30 -34.78 4.74
CA GLN A 27 -13.90 -36.12 4.25
C GLN A 27 -13.00 -36.02 3.00
N GLU A 28 -11.91 -36.80 3.02
CA GLU A 28 -11.01 -37.06 1.89
C GLU A 28 -11.71 -37.87 0.79
N GLY A 29 -11.29 -37.65 -0.45
CA GLY A 29 -11.63 -38.49 -1.61
C GLY A 29 -10.74 -38.14 -2.79
N GLU A 30 -9.79 -39.02 -3.08
CA GLU A 30 -8.91 -39.00 -4.25
C GLU A 30 -9.69 -38.85 -5.56
N GLU A 31 -9.20 -38.00 -6.48
CA GLU A 31 -9.31 -38.29 -7.91
C GLU A 31 -8.15 -37.63 -8.66
N GLN A 32 -7.25 -38.50 -9.12
CA GLN A 32 -6.11 -38.20 -9.96
C GLN A 32 -6.61 -37.65 -11.32
N LYS A 33 -6.42 -36.35 -11.56
CA LYS A 33 -6.63 -35.72 -12.87
C LYS A 33 -5.29 -35.46 -13.54
N VAL A 34 -5.17 -36.02 -14.74
CA VAL A 34 -4.10 -35.84 -15.73
C VAL A 34 -4.12 -34.40 -16.29
N GLU A 35 -2.96 -33.96 -16.80
CA GLU A 35 -2.72 -32.68 -17.51
C GLU A 35 -2.87 -31.45 -16.62
N GLU A 36 -1.89 -30.56 -16.54
CA GLU A 36 -1.12 -29.95 -17.62
C GLU A 36 0.17 -29.43 -16.96
N ALA A 37 1.31 -29.52 -17.65
CA ALA A 37 2.43 -28.66 -17.27
C ALA A 37 1.97 -27.23 -17.57
N GLU A 38 1.29 -26.60 -16.60
CA GLU A 38 1.27 -25.15 -16.49
C GLU A 38 2.74 -24.76 -16.45
N ALA A 39 3.26 -24.33 -17.61
CA ALA A 39 4.25 -23.30 -17.59
C ALA A 39 3.60 -22.17 -16.79
N GLU A 40 3.92 -22.10 -15.49
CA GLU A 40 3.62 -20.93 -14.67
C GLU A 40 4.10 -19.75 -15.51
N GLU A 41 3.17 -19.03 -16.14
CA GLU A 41 3.47 -17.75 -16.74
C GLU A 41 3.93 -16.90 -15.56
N GLU A 42 5.25 -16.74 -15.42
CA GLU A 42 5.87 -15.87 -14.43
C GLU A 42 5.19 -14.51 -14.57
N GLU A 43 4.36 -14.14 -13.58
CA GLU A 43 3.71 -12.84 -13.57
C GLU A 43 4.82 -11.77 -13.69
N PRO A 44 4.65 -10.76 -14.57
CA PRO A 44 5.65 -9.72 -14.71
C PRO A 44 5.81 -8.98 -13.38
N GLU A 45 7.05 -8.95 -12.86
CA GLU A 45 7.36 -8.24 -11.62
C GLU A 45 6.98 -6.75 -11.71
N ASP A 46 6.44 -6.20 -10.61
CA ASP A 46 6.19 -4.75 -10.51
C ASP A 46 7.52 -3.99 -10.49
N ILE A 47 7.74 -3.20 -11.54
CA ILE A 47 8.92 -2.36 -11.73
C ILE A 47 8.90 -1.06 -10.90
N HIS A 48 7.76 -0.69 -10.31
CA HIS A 48 7.59 0.57 -9.59
C HIS A 48 8.55 0.72 -8.39
N PRO A 49 8.72 -0.28 -7.49
CA PRO A 49 9.62 -0.18 -6.34
C PRO A 49 11.07 0.11 -6.74
N HIS A 50 11.60 -0.61 -7.74
CA HIS A 50 12.96 -0.42 -8.22
C HIS A 50 13.17 0.99 -8.80
N LEU A 51 12.24 1.48 -9.63
CA LEU A 51 12.34 2.82 -10.21
C LEU A 51 12.19 3.92 -9.14
N ARG A 52 11.37 3.68 -8.12
CA ARG A 52 11.21 4.60 -6.99
C ARG A 52 12.51 4.74 -6.20
N GLU A 53 13.17 3.64 -5.86
CA GLU A 53 14.48 3.64 -5.19
C GLU A 53 15.56 4.34 -6.03
N GLU A 54 15.62 4.05 -7.33
CA GLU A 54 16.54 4.72 -8.27
C GLU A 54 16.33 6.25 -8.27
N CYS A 55 15.06 6.69 -8.28
CA CYS A 55 14.74 8.11 -8.22
C CYS A 55 15.02 8.74 -6.86
N GLN A 56 14.84 8.03 -5.75
CA GLN A 56 15.21 8.50 -4.41
C GLN A 56 16.73 8.66 -4.23
N GLU A 57 17.54 7.79 -4.86
CA GLU A 57 19.00 7.86 -4.85
C GLU A 57 19.59 8.82 -5.90
N SER A 58 18.76 9.38 -6.78
CA SER A 58 19.20 10.34 -7.77
C SER A 58 19.82 11.58 -7.12
N ALA A 59 20.81 12.19 -7.78
CA ALA A 59 21.52 13.36 -7.24
C ALA A 59 20.60 14.54 -6.85
N LYS A 60 19.44 14.67 -7.52
CA LYS A 60 18.46 15.72 -7.23
C LYS A 60 17.60 15.41 -6.00
N CYS A 61 17.19 14.15 -5.81
CA CYS A 61 16.24 13.77 -4.76
C CYS A 61 16.91 13.21 -3.51
N LYS A 62 18.14 12.69 -3.61
CA LYS A 62 18.90 12.14 -2.49
C LYS A 62 19.00 13.06 -1.27
N PRO A 63 19.25 14.38 -1.41
CA PRO A 63 19.22 15.27 -0.25
C PRO A 63 17.86 15.31 0.45
N LEU A 64 16.77 15.31 -0.31
CA LEU A 64 15.41 15.32 0.23
C LEU A 64 15.07 13.99 0.91
N THR A 65 15.50 12.87 0.32
CA THR A 65 15.43 11.54 0.96
C THR A 65 16.17 11.53 2.29
N GLN A 66 17.38 12.09 2.36
CA GLN A 66 18.16 12.19 3.60
C GLN A 66 17.47 13.07 4.65
N HIS A 67 16.88 14.21 4.26
CA HIS A 67 16.10 15.04 5.17
C HIS A 67 14.92 14.28 5.78
N PHE A 68 14.17 13.55 4.96
CA PHE A 68 13.06 12.73 5.43
C PHE A 68 13.50 11.62 6.39
N LEU A 69 14.58 10.90 6.06
CA LEU A 69 15.13 9.85 6.94
C LEU A 69 15.63 10.43 8.27
N HIS A 70 16.29 11.58 8.24
CA HIS A 70 16.73 12.27 9.44
C HIS A 70 15.56 12.75 10.32
N CYS A 71 14.50 13.29 9.71
CA CYS A 71 13.28 13.64 10.46
C CYS A 71 12.69 12.40 11.14
N GLN A 72 12.56 11.29 10.40
CA GLN A 72 12.02 10.05 10.96
C GLN A 72 12.86 9.54 12.13
N GLU A 73 14.19 9.52 12.00
CA GLU A 73 15.10 9.11 13.07
C GLU A 73 14.86 9.96 14.33
N LYS A 74 14.82 11.29 14.19
CA LYS A 74 14.62 12.23 15.29
C LYS A 74 13.24 12.05 15.96
N VAL A 75 12.17 11.94 15.18
CA VAL A 75 10.80 11.77 15.69
C VAL A 75 10.65 10.41 16.38
N GLN A 76 11.19 9.34 15.80
CA GLN A 76 11.15 7.99 16.39
C GLN A 76 12.01 7.88 17.66
N ALA A 77 13.11 8.62 17.74
CA ALA A 77 13.94 8.71 18.94
C ALA A 77 13.29 9.54 20.07
N GLY A 78 12.19 10.24 19.80
CA GLY A 78 11.56 11.16 20.75
C GLY A 78 12.36 12.46 20.95
N GLU A 79 13.28 12.76 20.05
CA GLU A 79 14.08 14.00 20.03
C GLU A 79 13.41 15.12 19.22
N GLY A 80 12.26 14.82 18.62
CA GLY A 80 11.41 15.80 17.94
C GLY A 80 10.68 16.74 18.90
N PHE A 81 10.12 17.81 18.35
CA PHE A 81 9.23 18.70 19.09
C PHE A 81 7.92 17.98 19.45
N PRO A 82 7.19 18.46 20.49
CA PRO A 82 5.86 17.93 20.79
C PRO A 82 4.96 18.01 19.58
N HIS A 83 4.39 16.87 19.17
CA HIS A 83 3.54 16.74 17.97
C HIS A 83 4.25 17.01 16.64
N GLU A 84 5.58 16.93 16.60
CA GLU A 84 6.31 16.93 15.33
C GLU A 84 5.98 15.68 14.50
N ASP A 85 5.74 15.88 13.21
CA ASP A 85 5.65 14.84 12.19
C ASP A 85 6.60 15.15 11.03
N CYS A 86 6.77 14.19 10.12
CA CYS A 86 7.66 14.32 8.96
C CYS A 86 6.90 14.47 7.64
N VAL A 87 5.67 15.01 7.69
CA VAL A 87 4.80 15.11 6.51
C VAL A 87 5.33 16.14 5.52
N GLU A 88 6.01 17.17 5.99
CA GLU A 88 6.66 18.15 5.12
C GLU A 88 7.80 17.50 4.33
N GLU A 89 8.72 16.81 5.00
CA GLU A 89 9.89 16.19 4.38
C GLU A 89 9.50 15.06 3.43
N ILE A 90 8.50 14.25 3.79
CA ILE A 90 8.01 13.20 2.90
C ILE A 90 7.37 13.81 1.64
N PHE A 91 6.66 14.93 1.73
CA PHE A 91 6.08 15.60 0.56
C PHE A 91 7.16 16.16 -0.36
N HIS A 92 8.22 16.75 0.18
CA HIS A 92 9.36 17.20 -0.63
C HIS A 92 10.05 16.03 -1.35
N MET A 93 10.34 14.94 -0.63
CA MET A 93 10.96 13.74 -1.18
C MET A 93 10.06 13.07 -2.24
N MET A 94 8.77 12.90 -1.95
CA MET A 94 7.80 12.32 -2.89
C MET A 94 7.64 13.19 -4.13
N HIS A 95 7.48 14.50 -3.98
CA HIS A 95 7.35 15.41 -5.12
C HIS A 95 8.56 15.31 -6.07
N CYS A 96 9.78 15.24 -5.53
CA CYS A 96 10.97 15.04 -6.36
C CYS A 96 10.99 13.66 -7.03
N THR A 97 10.73 12.61 -6.24
CA THR A 97 10.77 11.22 -6.68
C THR A 97 9.74 10.96 -7.76
N ASP A 98 8.50 11.42 -7.60
CA ASP A 98 7.40 11.20 -8.53
C ASP A 98 7.63 11.93 -9.86
N ASN A 99 8.21 13.14 -9.82
CA ASN A 99 8.63 13.85 -11.04
C ASN A 99 9.71 13.10 -11.82
N CYS A 100 10.59 12.36 -11.14
CA CYS A 100 11.59 11.49 -11.77
C CYS A 100 10.98 10.18 -12.27
N LEU A 101 10.08 9.59 -11.48
CA LEU A 101 9.53 8.25 -11.64
C LEU A 101 8.47 8.19 -12.74
N ALA A 102 7.55 9.15 -12.78
CA ALA A 102 6.40 9.15 -13.68
C ALA A 102 6.77 8.88 -15.16
N PRO A 103 7.69 9.62 -15.81
CA PRO A 103 8.01 9.36 -17.22
C PRO A 103 8.65 7.98 -17.45
N LYS A 104 9.42 7.47 -16.48
CA LYS A 104 10.06 6.15 -16.57
C LYS A 104 9.03 5.02 -16.45
N LEU A 105 8.17 5.11 -15.43
CA LEU A 105 7.16 4.09 -15.15
C LEU A 105 6.16 3.98 -16.29
N PHE A 106 5.55 5.09 -16.71
CA PHE A 106 4.53 5.09 -17.75
C PHE A 106 5.07 4.73 -19.15
N SER A 107 6.39 4.76 -19.36
CA SER A 107 6.99 4.25 -20.61
C SER A 107 7.07 2.72 -20.67
N LYS A 108 7.00 2.05 -19.51
CA LYS A 108 7.11 0.59 -19.38
C LYS A 108 5.76 -0.09 -19.20
N LEU A 109 4.77 0.62 -18.64
CA LEU A 109 3.39 0.15 -18.56
C LEU A 109 2.75 0.19 -19.96
N ARG A 110 2.07 -0.89 -20.36
CA ARG A 110 1.36 -1.03 -21.64
C ARG A 110 -0.11 -1.32 -21.43
#